data_AF-A0A7C0ZUI5-F1
#
_entry.id   AF-A0A7C0ZUI5-F1
#
_cell.length_a   1.000
_cell.length_b   1.000
_cell.length_c   1.000
_cell.angle_alpha   90.00
_cell.angle_beta   90.00
_cell.angle_gamma   90.00
#
_symmetry.space_group_name_H-M   'P 1'
#
loop_
_entity.id
_entity.type
_entity.pdbx_description
1 polymer ?
#
loop_
_entity_poly.entity_id
_entity_poly.type
_entity_poly.pdbx_seq_one_letter_code
_entity_poly.pdbx_strand_id
1 'polypeptide(L)'
;MNYEEIRRLQEFEILKKTVLRKVLTKEARERLGRIKLVKPELAAQIEIYLVQLYQSGQIKGIISDEQLKAILEKLSSKRSFRVIK
;
A
#
# COMPACT_ATOMS: atom_id res chain seq x y z
N MET A 1 24.30 20.73 -11.94
CA MET A 1 23.32 20.02 -11.07
C MET A 1 23.68 20.36 -9.63
N ASN A 2 22.79 21.02 -8.90
CA ASN A 2 23.08 21.54 -7.56
C ASN A 2 23.04 20.38 -6.54
N TYR A 3 24.12 20.14 -5.79
CA TYR A 3 24.22 19.04 -4.81
C TYR A 3 23.16 19.13 -3.70
N GLU A 4 22.69 20.33 -3.40
CA GLU A 4 21.62 20.59 -2.42
C GLU A 4 20.25 20.12 -2.92
N GLU A 5 20.00 20.18 -4.24
CA GLU A 5 18.75 19.74 -4.86
C GLU A 5 18.62 18.21 -4.79
N ILE A 6 19.74 17.52 -5.04
CA ILE A 6 19.84 16.06 -4.95
C ILE A 6 19.59 15.59 -3.51
N ARG A 7 20.10 16.31 -2.51
CA ARG A 7 19.83 16.03 -1.09
C ARG A 7 18.36 16.18 -0.73
N ARG A 8 17.70 17.30 -1.11
CA ARG A 8 16.26 17.49 -0.81
C ARG A 8 15.39 16.41 -1.46
N LEU A 9 15.70 16.04 -2.70
CA LEU A 9 14.98 14.96 -3.40
C LEU A 9 15.16 13.62 -2.69
N GLN A 10 16.38 13.31 -2.22
CA GLN A 10 16.66 12.10 -1.45
C GLN A 10 15.94 12.08 -0.10
N GLU A 11 15.91 13.20 0.63
CA GLU A 11 15.21 13.28 1.92
C GLU A 11 13.70 13.05 1.75
N PHE A 12 13.11 13.60 0.69
CA PHE A 12 11.70 13.40 0.37
C PHE A 12 11.39 11.93 0.02
N GLU A 13 12.26 11.30 -0.78
CA GLU A 13 12.19 9.87 -1.12
C GLU A 13 12.32 8.97 0.12
N ILE A 14 13.21 9.32 1.05
CA ILE A 14 13.43 8.59 2.31
C ILE A 14 12.21 8.72 3.21
N LEU A 15 11.64 9.91 3.36
CA LEU A 15 10.42 10.14 4.14
C LEU A 15 9.26 9.32 3.57
N LYS A 16 9.05 9.35 2.25
CA LYS A 16 8.06 8.52 1.55
C LYS A 16 8.25 7.03 1.82
N LYS A 17 9.48 6.52 1.63
CA LYS A 17 9.81 5.11 1.88
C LYS A 17 9.65 4.74 3.35
N THR A 18 9.94 5.66 4.26
CA THR A 18 9.79 5.45 5.71
C THR A 18 8.33 5.37 6.09
N VAL A 19 7.48 6.25 5.56
CA VAL A 19 6.02 6.18 5.76
C VAL A 19 5.46 4.88 5.17
N LEU A 20 5.82 4.53 3.93
CA LEU A 20 5.43 3.27 3.30
C LEU A 20 5.95 2.03 4.04
N ARG A 21 7.11 2.12 4.70
CA ARG A 21 7.63 1.07 5.60
C ARG A 21 6.91 1.03 6.94
N LYS A 22 6.36 2.15 7.41
CA LYS A 22 5.59 2.23 8.66
C LYS A 22 4.16 1.74 8.49
N VAL A 23 3.55 1.91 7.31
CA VAL A 23 2.19 1.43 7.05
C VAL A 23 2.10 -0.03 6.63
N LEU A 24 3.21 -0.66 6.24
CA LEU A 24 3.27 -2.05 5.78
C LEU A 24 4.27 -2.86 6.60
N THR A 25 3.84 -4.00 7.13
CA THR A 25 4.74 -4.99 7.72
C THR A 25 5.69 -5.56 6.66
N LYS A 26 6.82 -6.12 7.09
CA LYS A 26 7.76 -6.84 6.21
C LYS A 26 7.03 -7.95 5.43
N GLU A 27 6.19 -8.71 6.13
CA GLU A 27 5.41 -9.82 5.56
C GLU A 27 4.37 -9.32 4.54
N ALA A 28 3.63 -8.25 4.86
CA ALA A 28 2.68 -7.65 3.92
C ALA A 28 3.37 -7.15 2.64
N ARG A 29 4.59 -6.58 2.75
CA ARG A 29 5.36 -6.13 1.58
C ARG A 29 5.81 -7.32 0.71
N GLU A 30 6.28 -8.40 1.33
CA GLU A 30 6.64 -9.63 0.60
C GLU A 30 5.42 -10.26 -0.09
N ARG A 31 4.28 -10.36 0.61
CA ARG A 31 3.06 -10.89 0.01
C ARG A 31 2.56 -9.99 -1.12
N LEU A 32 2.54 -8.67 -0.94
CA LEU A 32 2.19 -7.73 -2.01
C LEU A 32 3.10 -7.90 -3.23
N GLY A 33 4.41 -8.11 -3.01
CA GLY A 33 5.36 -8.42 -4.08
C GLY A 33 5.02 -9.71 -4.82
N ARG A 34 4.74 -10.81 -4.10
CA ARG A 34 4.31 -12.09 -4.69
C ARG A 34 2.98 -11.95 -5.44
N ILE A 35 2.01 -11.24 -4.87
CA ILE A 35 0.71 -10.99 -5.51
C ILE A 35 0.90 -10.14 -6.77
N LYS A 36 1.77 -9.13 -6.76
CA LYS A 36 2.03 -8.29 -7.94
C LYS A 36 2.56 -9.11 -9.12
N LEU A 37 3.33 -10.17 -8.85
CA LEU A 37 3.81 -11.09 -9.89
C LEU A 37 2.69 -11.94 -10.50
N VAL A 38 1.72 -12.36 -9.68
CA VAL A 38 0.63 -13.26 -10.13
C VAL A 38 -0.59 -12.48 -10.65
N LYS A 39 -0.94 -11.38 -9.98
CA LYS A 39 -2.10 -10.51 -10.21
C LYS A 39 -1.76 -9.05 -9.90
N PRO A 40 -1.12 -8.32 -10.83
CA PRO A 40 -0.73 -6.92 -10.63
C PRO A 40 -1.94 -5.99 -10.43
N GLU A 41 -3.08 -6.29 -11.06
CA GLU A 41 -4.31 -5.50 -10.89
C GLU A 41 -4.80 -5.45 -9.43
N LEU A 42 -4.74 -6.58 -8.73
CA LEU A 42 -5.14 -6.66 -7.33
C LEU A 42 -4.13 -5.95 -6.42
N ALA A 43 -2.84 -6.08 -6.72
CA ALA A 43 -1.79 -5.36 -5.99
C ALA A 43 -1.98 -3.84 -6.09
N ALA A 44 -2.27 -3.32 -7.29
CA ALA A 44 -2.52 -1.90 -7.49
C ALA A 44 -3.75 -1.40 -6.71
N GLN A 45 -4.84 -2.16 -6.68
CA GLN A 45 -6.03 -1.82 -5.88
C GLN A 45 -5.73 -1.79 -4.38
N ILE A 46 -4.91 -2.72 -3.89
CA ILE A 46 -4.48 -2.75 -2.49
C ILE A 46 -3.60 -1.55 -2.17
N GLU A 47 -2.66 -1.19 -3.04
CA GLU A 47 -1.83 0.00 -2.85
C GLU A 47 -2.68 1.27 -2.73
N ILE A 48 -3.67 1.45 -3.61
CA ILE A 48 -4.60 2.59 -3.56
C ILE A 48 -5.42 2.59 -2.26
N TYR A 49 -5.95 1.44 -1.88
CA TYR A 49 -6.79 1.31 -0.69
C TYR A 49 -6.01 1.57 0.61
N LEU A 50 -4.78 1.06 0.70
CA LEU A 50 -3.87 1.33 1.81
C LEU A 50 -3.56 2.81 1.96
N VAL A 51 -3.31 3.49 0.84
CA VAL A 51 -3.04 4.93 0.81
C VAL A 51 -4.29 5.70 1.25
N GLN A 52 -5.48 5.34 0.76
CA GLN A 52 -6.74 5.98 1.15
C GLN A 52 -7.02 5.83 2.65
N LEU A 53 -6.86 4.62 3.18
CA LEU A 53 -7.07 4.36 4.61
C LEU A 53 -6.07 5.12 5.49
N TYR A 54 -4.81 5.25 5.06
CA TYR A 54 -3.78 6.02 5.76
C TYR A 54 -4.09 7.52 5.72
N GLN A 55 -4.47 8.06 4.56
CA GLN A 55 -4.87 9.47 4.43
C GLN A 55 -6.13 9.80 5.23
N SER A 56 -7.08 8.87 5.30
CA SER A 56 -8.31 9.05 6.07
C SER A 56 -8.08 8.97 7.59
N GLY A 57 -6.86 8.63 8.04
CA GLY A 57 -6.54 8.46 9.46
C GLY A 57 -7.24 7.28 10.15
N GLN A 58 -7.96 6.45 9.38
CA GLN A 58 -8.67 5.27 9.87
C GLN A 58 -7.71 4.14 10.26
N ILE A 59 -6.52 4.11 9.66
CA ILE A 59 -5.42 3.24 10.10
C ILE A 59 -4.27 4.11 10.61
N LYS A 60 -4.05 4.02 11.91
CA LYS A 60 -2.85 4.54 12.60
C LYS A 60 -1.72 3.51 12.66
N GLY A 61 -1.93 2.31 12.12
CA GLY A 61 -1.11 1.14 12.40
C GLY A 61 -0.62 0.41 11.15
N ILE A 62 0.39 -0.42 11.39
CA ILE A 62 1.08 -1.26 10.41
C ILE A 62 0.09 -2.31 9.87
N ILE A 63 -0.11 -2.36 8.56
CA ILE A 63 -0.94 -3.38 7.92
C ILE A 63 -0.18 -4.70 7.94
N SER A 64 -0.78 -5.67 8.62
CA SER A 64 -0.27 -7.03 8.72
C SER A 64 -0.68 -7.86 7.51
N ASP A 65 0.02 -8.97 7.27
CA ASP A 65 -0.30 -9.91 6.20
C ASP A 65 -1.77 -10.35 6.21
N GLU A 66 -2.32 -10.64 7.39
CA GLU A 66 -3.73 -11.04 7.53
C GLU A 66 -4.71 -9.93 7.12
N GLN A 67 -4.42 -8.68 7.46
CA GLN A 67 -5.24 -7.54 7.02
C GLN A 67 -5.12 -7.31 5.52
N LEU A 68 -3.91 -7.40 4.96
CA LEU A 68 -3.68 -7.33 3.52
C LEU A 68 -4.48 -8.41 2.79
N LYS A 69 -4.48 -9.64 3.33
CA LYS A 69 -5.21 -10.78 2.79
C LYS A 69 -6.72 -10.58 2.92
N ALA A 70 -7.23 -10.10 4.05
CA ALA A 70 -8.65 -9.81 4.23
C ALA A 70 -9.14 -8.71 3.27
N ILE A 71 -8.32 -7.68 3.04
CA ILE A 71 -8.60 -6.63 2.04
C ILE A 71 -8.56 -7.21 0.63
N LEU A 72 -7.55 -8.04 0.33
CA LEU A 72 -7.44 -8.74 -0.95
C LEU A 72 -8.66 -9.63 -1.23
N GLU A 73 -9.09 -10.42 -0.26
CA GLU A 73 -10.27 -11.28 -0.38
C GLU A 73 -11.53 -10.44 -0.58
N LYS A 74 -11.68 -9.32 0.14
CA LYS A 74 -12.78 -8.37 -0.08
C LYS A 74 -12.76 -7.74 -1.46
N LEU A 75 -11.60 -7.35 -1.99
CA LEU A 75 -11.45 -6.72 -3.31
C LEU A 75 -11.62 -7.74 -4.45
N SER A 76 -11.04 -8.93 -4.30
CA SER A 76 -11.17 -10.03 -5.24
C SER A 76 -12.62 -10.53 -5.29
N SER A 77 -13.30 -10.59 -4.15
CA SER A 77 -14.72 -10.96 -4.07
C SER A 77 -15.64 -9.84 -4.59
N LYS A 78 -15.25 -8.57 -4.46
CA LYS A 78 -15.99 -7.42 -5.00
C LYS A 78 -16.09 -7.34 -6.53
N ARG A 79 -15.39 -8.20 -7.30
CA ARG A 79 -15.75 -8.41 -8.72
C ARG A 79 -17.21 -8.90 -8.88
N SER A 80 -17.83 -9.38 -7.80
CA SER A 80 -19.25 -9.64 -7.66
C SER A 80 -19.78 -8.96 -6.38
N PHE A 81 -19.86 -7.64 -6.29
CA PHE A 81 -21.00 -7.03 -5.59
C PHE A 81 -21.16 -5.57 -6.01
N ARG A 82 -22.30 -5.36 -6.68
CA ARG A 82 -22.94 -4.12 -7.12
C ARG A 82 -22.52 -2.86 -6.35
N VAL A 83 -22.30 -1.82 -7.15
CA VAL A 83 -22.86 -0.47 -6.96
C VAL A 83 -23.76 -0.31 -5.73
N ILE A 84 -23.41 0.61 -4.85
CA ILE A 84 -24.30 1.15 -3.82
C ILE A 84 -23.98 2.65 -3.81
N LYS A 85 -24.70 3.43 -4.62
CA LYS A 85 -25.92 4.22 -4.36
C LYS A 85 -25.59 5.60 -3.79
#